data_AF-S4RXK0-F1
#
_entry.id   AF-S4RXK0-F1
#
_cell.length_a   1.000
_cell.length_b   1.000
_cell.length_c   1.000
_cell.angle_alpha   90.00
_cell.angle_beta   90.00
_cell.angle_gamma   90.00
#
_symmetry.space_group_name_H-M   'P 1'
#
loop_
_entity.id
_entity.type
_entity.pdbx_description
1 polymer ?
#
loop_
_entity_poly.entity_id
_entity_poly.type
_entity_poly.pdbx_seq_one_letter_code
_entity_poly.pdbx_strand_id
1 'polypeptide(L)'
;MGPSRRRNAVQILSGRELGASWMGARSGLEELAEDKACQMQWESQKVELPDSPRSTFLLAFSPDRSLMASTHVNHNIYITEVYTGQCTHSLVGHRRTPWCVTFHPSIKGLLASGCLDGEVRIWDLHGGSESWYTENNMAIASLAFHPTVQLLVVATANEIHFWDWSRPEPFAVVKTANEMERVRLVRFDPLGQNLLTAIVNPSNQQGSDSPEEDTEISPDVSIRQRLMLHAQLIRRAPMLHNYLHM
;
A
#
# COMPACT_ATOMS: atom_id res chain seq x y z
N MET A 1 -3.97 -41.36 -27.43
CA MET A 1 -4.74 -40.20 -26.94
C MET A 1 -5.42 -40.61 -25.64
N GLY A 2 -4.84 -40.24 -24.49
CA GLY A 2 -5.48 -40.46 -23.20
C GLY A 2 -6.59 -39.42 -22.99
N PRO A 3 -7.65 -39.74 -22.23
CA PRO A 3 -8.70 -38.77 -21.94
C PRO A 3 -8.07 -37.57 -21.24
N SER A 4 -8.23 -36.38 -21.83
CA SER A 4 -7.94 -35.12 -21.15
C SER A 4 -8.80 -35.08 -19.88
N ARG A 5 -8.19 -35.44 -18.74
CA ARG A 5 -8.81 -35.26 -17.43
C ARG A 5 -9.04 -33.76 -17.30
N ARG A 6 -10.28 -33.31 -17.43
CA ARG A 6 -10.68 -31.94 -17.06
C ARG A 6 -10.21 -31.69 -15.63
N ARG A 7 -9.10 -30.96 -15.48
CA ARG A 7 -8.57 -30.59 -14.17
C ARG A 7 -9.53 -29.56 -13.57
N ASN A 8 -10.08 -29.87 -12.41
CA ASN A 8 -11.01 -29.00 -11.69
C ASN A 8 -10.32 -28.48 -10.43
N ALA A 9 -10.32 -27.16 -10.23
CA ALA A 9 -9.76 -26.53 -9.03
C ALA A 9 -10.34 -27.15 -7.74
N VAL A 10 -11.64 -27.47 -7.72
CA VAL A 10 -12.30 -28.12 -6.58
C VAL A 10 -11.71 -29.50 -6.29
N GLN A 11 -11.41 -30.31 -7.32
CA GLN A 11 -10.81 -31.63 -7.15
C GLN A 11 -9.36 -31.57 -6.68
N ILE A 12 -8.60 -30.58 -7.16
CA ILE A 12 -7.21 -30.37 -6.74
C ILE A 12 -7.16 -29.90 -5.28
N LEU A 13 -8.06 -29.00 -4.90
CA LEU A 13 -8.19 -28.50 -3.53
C LEU A 13 -8.74 -29.56 -2.57
N SER A 14 -9.71 -30.37 -2.97
CA SER A 14 -10.24 -31.46 -2.14
C SER A 14 -9.19 -32.56 -1.91
N GLY A 15 -8.35 -32.84 -2.91
CA GLY A 15 -7.21 -33.76 -2.75
C GLY A 15 -6.17 -33.25 -1.75
N ARG A 16 -5.97 -31.93 -1.68
CA ARG A 16 -5.10 -31.27 -0.69
C ARG A 16 -5.67 -31.38 0.73
N GLU A 17 -6.97 -31.15 0.92
CA GLU A 17 -7.63 -31.30 2.22
C GLU A 17 -7.58 -32.75 2.74
N LEU A 18 -7.59 -33.72 1.83
CA LEU A 18 -7.51 -35.15 2.16
C LEU A 18 -6.06 -35.67 2.35
N GLY A 19 -5.05 -34.79 2.41
CA GLY A 19 -3.68 -35.16 2.75
C GLY A 19 -2.86 -35.76 1.60
N ALA A 20 -3.28 -35.60 0.33
CA ALA A 20 -2.46 -36.01 -0.80
C ALA A 20 -1.21 -35.09 -0.93
N SER A 21 -0.06 -35.74 -1.05
CA SER A 21 1.30 -35.19 -0.94
C SER A 21 1.59 -33.85 -1.64
N TRP A 22 2.44 -33.09 -0.95
CA TRP A 22 2.64 -31.64 -0.93
C TRP A 22 3.33 -30.99 -2.15
N MET A 23 3.50 -31.68 -3.27
CA MET A 23 4.12 -31.10 -4.50
C MET A 23 3.17 -31.01 -5.70
N GLY A 24 2.20 -31.91 -5.85
CA GLY A 24 1.36 -31.98 -7.06
C GLY A 24 0.19 -31.00 -7.08
N ALA A 25 -0.40 -30.68 -5.93
CA ALA A 25 -1.61 -29.84 -5.88
C ALA A 25 -1.32 -28.36 -6.17
N ARG A 26 -0.17 -27.86 -5.72
CA ARG A 26 0.26 -26.47 -6.00
C ARG A 26 0.63 -26.31 -7.47
N SER A 27 1.46 -27.22 -7.99
CA SER A 27 1.80 -27.29 -9.41
C SER A 27 0.56 -27.47 -10.30
N GLY A 28 -0.42 -28.30 -9.89
CA GLY A 28 -1.64 -28.50 -10.66
C GLY A 28 -2.61 -27.31 -10.66
N LEU A 29 -2.65 -26.50 -9.59
CA LEU A 29 -3.41 -25.25 -9.56
C LEU A 29 -2.71 -24.14 -10.37
N GLU A 30 -1.38 -24.07 -10.29
CA GLU A 30 -0.57 -23.14 -11.08
C GLU A 30 -0.73 -23.45 -12.58
N GLU A 31 -0.58 -24.70 -13.00
CA GLU A 31 -0.76 -25.13 -14.39
C GLU A 31 -2.20 -24.86 -14.88
N LEU A 32 -3.22 -25.10 -14.04
CA LEU A 32 -4.61 -24.78 -14.38
C LEU A 32 -4.85 -23.27 -14.51
N ALA A 33 -4.21 -22.47 -13.66
CA ALA A 33 -4.33 -21.01 -13.71
C ALA A 33 -3.63 -20.45 -14.97
N GLU A 34 -2.46 -20.99 -15.32
CA GLU A 34 -1.73 -20.66 -16.55
C GLU A 34 -2.54 -21.04 -17.79
N ASP A 35 -3.07 -22.26 -17.86
CA ASP A 35 -3.93 -22.72 -18.96
C ASP A 35 -5.14 -21.79 -19.14
N LYS A 36 -5.79 -21.42 -18.03
CA LYS A 36 -6.93 -20.50 -18.05
C LYS A 36 -6.54 -19.09 -18.45
N ALA A 37 -5.39 -18.59 -17.99
CA ALA A 37 -4.90 -17.25 -18.34
C ALA A 37 -4.55 -17.17 -19.83
N CYS A 38 -3.89 -18.20 -20.37
CA CYS A 38 -3.57 -18.30 -21.80
C CYS A 38 -4.83 -18.36 -22.69
N GLN A 39 -5.91 -18.97 -22.20
CA GLN A 39 -7.19 -19.08 -22.92
C GLN A 39 -8.15 -17.93 -22.62
N MET A 40 -7.78 -17.00 -21.74
CA MET A 40 -8.64 -15.90 -21.34
C MET A 40 -8.86 -14.97 -22.54
N GLN A 41 -10.13 -14.76 -22.90
CA GLN A 41 -10.48 -13.74 -23.88
C GLN A 41 -10.48 -12.38 -23.17
N TRP A 42 -9.63 -11.48 -23.65
CA TRP A 42 -9.50 -10.14 -23.10
C TRP A 42 -10.47 -9.20 -23.81
N GLU A 43 -11.32 -8.55 -23.04
CA GLU A 43 -12.15 -7.45 -23.53
C GLU A 43 -11.53 -6.13 -23.08
N SER A 44 -11.25 -5.26 -24.05
CA SER A 44 -10.75 -3.92 -23.78
C SER A 44 -11.93 -2.98 -23.60
N GLN A 45 -12.11 -2.48 -22.38
CA GLN A 45 -13.10 -1.47 -22.09
C GLN A 45 -12.45 -0.09 -22.05
N LYS A 46 -12.96 0.85 -22.87
CA LYS A 46 -12.50 2.24 -22.84
C LYS A 46 -13.12 2.95 -21.64
N VAL A 47 -12.27 3.60 -20.85
CA VAL A 47 -12.68 4.45 -19.72
C VAL A 47 -12.41 5.89 -20.09
N GLU A 48 -13.45 6.73 -20.10
CA GLU A 48 -13.30 8.18 -20.27
C GLU A 48 -13.15 8.82 -18.89
N LEU A 49 -12.08 9.59 -18.71
CA LEU A 49 -11.77 10.27 -17.46
C LEU A 49 -12.00 11.78 -17.60
N PRO A 50 -12.43 12.46 -16.51
CA PRO A 50 -12.53 13.91 -16.51
C PRO A 50 -11.18 14.57 -16.84
N ASP A 51 -11.22 15.65 -17.61
CA ASP A 51 -10.06 16.48 -17.97
C ASP A 51 -8.99 15.81 -18.87
N SER A 52 -9.30 14.67 -19.49
CA SER A 52 -8.41 13.98 -20.44
C SER A 52 -6.96 13.84 -19.90
N PRO A 53 -6.77 13.16 -18.75
CA PRO A 53 -5.47 13.08 -18.11
C PRO A 53 -4.46 12.40 -19.04
N ARG A 54 -3.33 13.07 -19.28
CA ARG A 54 -2.35 12.63 -20.29
C ARG A 54 -1.59 11.36 -19.92
N SER A 55 -1.49 11.03 -18.62
CA SER A 55 -0.77 9.83 -18.16
C SER A 55 -1.27 9.36 -16.80
N THR A 56 -1.36 8.04 -16.65
CA THR A 56 -1.66 7.32 -15.42
C THR A 56 -0.38 6.69 -14.87
N PHE A 57 -0.12 6.84 -13.57
CA PHE A 57 1.07 6.29 -12.94
C PHE A 57 0.81 4.96 -12.23
N LEU A 58 -0.26 4.91 -11.43
CA LEU A 58 -0.63 3.72 -10.68
C LEU A 58 -2.13 3.49 -10.69
N LEU A 59 -2.46 2.21 -10.54
CA LEU A 59 -3.82 1.71 -10.41
C LEU A 59 -3.93 0.86 -9.15
N ALA A 60 -5.08 0.92 -8.49
CA ALA A 60 -5.45 -0.01 -7.43
C ALA A 60 -6.91 -0.43 -7.63
N PHE A 61 -7.22 -1.70 -7.40
CA PHE A 61 -8.59 -2.20 -7.39
C PHE A 61 -9.12 -2.28 -5.96
N SER A 62 -10.41 -2.04 -5.79
CA SER A 62 -11.09 -2.35 -4.52
C SER A 62 -11.04 -3.86 -4.25
N PRO A 63 -11.12 -4.30 -2.99
CA PRO A 63 -11.08 -5.72 -2.63
C PRO A 63 -12.18 -6.56 -3.30
N ASP A 64 -13.37 -5.96 -3.48
CA ASP A 64 -14.51 -6.57 -4.18
C ASP A 64 -14.44 -6.44 -5.72
N ARG A 65 -13.37 -5.82 -6.24
CA ARG A 65 -13.10 -5.59 -7.68
C ARG A 65 -14.17 -4.76 -8.41
N SER A 66 -15.05 -4.10 -7.67
CA SER A 66 -16.09 -3.25 -8.25
C SER A 66 -15.56 -1.88 -8.68
N LEU A 67 -14.50 -1.38 -8.02
CA LEU A 67 -13.91 -0.07 -8.27
C LEU A 67 -12.43 -0.18 -8.61
N MET A 68 -11.96 0.78 -9.40
CA MET A 68 -10.55 1.02 -9.70
C MET A 68 -10.21 2.48 -9.38
N ALA A 69 -9.17 2.70 -8.59
CA ALA A 69 -8.55 3.99 -8.38
C ALA A 69 -7.37 4.16 -9.33
N SER A 70 -7.22 5.35 -9.92
CA SER A 70 -6.17 5.66 -10.88
C SER A 70 -5.54 7.02 -10.58
N THR A 71 -4.21 7.10 -10.52
CA THR A 71 -3.47 8.35 -10.22
C THR A 71 -2.90 8.98 -11.48
N HIS A 72 -2.98 10.31 -11.59
CA HIS A 72 -2.71 11.01 -12.86
C HIS A 72 -1.79 12.23 -12.71
N VAL A 73 -1.22 12.67 -13.83
CA VAL A 73 -0.33 13.87 -13.91
C VAL A 73 -1.01 15.16 -13.45
N ASN A 74 -2.33 15.28 -13.60
CA ASN A 74 -3.09 16.43 -13.11
C ASN A 74 -3.29 16.43 -11.58
N HIS A 75 -2.60 15.53 -10.87
CA HIS A 75 -2.59 15.40 -9.40
C HIS A 75 -3.89 14.87 -8.80
N ASN A 76 -4.86 14.52 -9.63
CA ASN A 76 -6.12 13.93 -9.20
C ASN A 76 -6.04 12.41 -9.16
N ILE A 77 -6.97 11.82 -8.40
CA ILE A 77 -7.25 10.38 -8.42
C ILE A 77 -8.68 10.22 -8.94
N TYR A 78 -8.86 9.36 -9.94
CA TYR A 78 -10.19 9.02 -10.44
C TYR A 78 -10.59 7.64 -9.99
N ILE A 79 -11.83 7.53 -9.50
CA ILE A 79 -12.48 6.26 -9.19
C ILE A 79 -13.38 5.90 -10.36
N THR A 80 -13.20 4.69 -10.86
CA THR A 80 -13.95 4.13 -11.98
C THR A 80 -14.62 2.84 -11.56
N GLU A 81 -15.90 2.68 -11.86
CA GLU A 81 -16.58 1.40 -11.74
C GLU A 81 -16.07 0.45 -12.83
N VAL A 82 -15.57 -0.71 -12.43
CA VAL A 82 -14.84 -1.62 -13.31
C VAL A 82 -15.74 -2.19 -14.41
N TYR A 83 -16.98 -2.53 -14.08
CA TYR A 83 -17.90 -3.18 -15.04
C TYR A 83 -18.46 -2.23 -16.08
N THR A 84 -18.74 -0.98 -15.70
CA THR A 84 -19.35 0.01 -16.61
C THR A 84 -18.30 0.91 -17.27
N GLY A 85 -17.10 0.99 -16.69
CA GLY A 85 -16.06 1.93 -17.12
C GLY A 85 -16.41 3.37 -16.77
N GLN A 86 -17.46 3.61 -15.99
CA GLN A 86 -17.90 4.95 -15.62
C GLN A 86 -17.00 5.52 -14.51
N CYS A 87 -16.48 6.72 -14.70
CA CYS A 87 -15.84 7.47 -13.62
C CYS A 87 -16.92 7.96 -12.62
N THR A 88 -16.86 7.48 -11.39
CA THR A 88 -17.85 7.76 -10.34
C THR A 88 -17.38 8.86 -9.38
N HIS A 89 -16.06 9.03 -9.18
CA HIS A 89 -15.51 10.08 -8.33
C HIS A 89 -14.23 10.70 -8.89
N SER A 90 -14.03 11.98 -8.60
CA SER A 90 -12.75 12.68 -8.73
C SER A 90 -12.28 13.13 -7.36
N LEU A 91 -11.15 12.60 -6.90
CA LEU A 91 -10.53 12.94 -5.63
C LEU A 91 -9.47 14.01 -5.89
N VAL A 92 -9.79 15.25 -5.48
CA VAL A 92 -9.02 16.45 -5.79
C VAL A 92 -8.33 17.00 -4.55
N GLY A 93 -7.10 17.46 -4.75
CA GLY A 93 -6.46 18.41 -3.84
C GLY A 93 -5.03 18.06 -3.45
N HIS A 94 -4.47 16.94 -3.90
CA HIS A 94 -3.04 16.71 -3.75
C HIS A 94 -2.25 17.81 -4.48
N ARG A 95 -1.21 18.36 -3.84
CA ARG A 95 -0.37 19.41 -4.45
C ARG A 95 0.53 18.90 -5.59
N ARG A 96 0.77 17.59 -5.59
CA ARG A 96 1.64 16.89 -6.55
C ARG A 96 1.08 15.53 -6.88
N THR A 97 1.56 14.94 -7.96
CA THR A 97 1.12 13.64 -8.47
C THR A 97 1.14 12.58 -7.35
N PRO A 98 0.00 11.93 -7.08
CA PRO A 98 -0.05 10.79 -6.18
C PRO A 98 0.79 9.64 -6.73
N TRP A 99 1.79 9.22 -5.95
CA TRP A 99 2.75 8.18 -6.29
C TRP A 99 2.40 6.83 -5.67
N CYS A 100 1.34 6.77 -4.87
CA CYS A 100 0.76 5.52 -4.40
C CYS A 100 -0.72 5.74 -4.05
N VAL A 101 -1.52 4.69 -4.24
CA VAL A 101 -2.93 4.64 -3.86
C VAL A 101 -3.27 3.21 -3.45
N THR A 102 -4.10 3.06 -2.42
CA THR A 102 -4.55 1.75 -1.95
C THR A 102 -5.96 1.83 -1.37
N PHE A 103 -6.79 0.81 -1.60
CA PHE A 103 -8.08 0.68 -0.94
C PHE A 103 -7.90 0.03 0.42
N HIS A 104 -8.76 0.39 1.38
CA HIS A 104 -8.87 -0.37 2.62
C HIS A 104 -9.34 -1.79 2.32
N PRO A 105 -8.73 -2.83 2.92
CA PRO A 105 -9.02 -4.23 2.57
C PRO A 105 -10.42 -4.70 3.01
N SER A 106 -11.02 -4.06 4.00
CA SER A 106 -12.32 -4.46 4.57
C SER A 106 -13.38 -3.35 4.58
N ILE A 107 -12.97 -2.08 4.45
CA ILE A 107 -13.88 -0.93 4.57
C ILE A 107 -14.17 -0.45 3.17
N LYS A 108 -15.41 -0.66 2.72
CA LYS A 108 -15.82 -0.30 1.36
C LYS A 108 -15.75 1.22 1.18
N GLY A 109 -15.13 1.67 0.10
CA GLY A 109 -15.05 3.09 -0.24
C GLY A 109 -14.05 3.90 0.57
N LEU A 110 -13.24 3.28 1.44
CA LEU A 110 -12.12 3.94 2.10
C LEU A 110 -10.83 3.69 1.33
N LEU A 111 -10.05 4.74 1.09
CA LEU A 111 -8.78 4.66 0.37
C LEU A 111 -7.71 5.54 1.05
N ALA A 112 -6.45 5.24 0.79
CA ALA A 112 -5.33 6.09 1.11
C ALA A 112 -4.52 6.40 -0.15
N SER A 113 -3.94 7.60 -0.20
CA SER A 113 -3.00 7.99 -1.25
C SER A 113 -1.85 8.82 -0.68
N GLY A 114 -0.71 8.73 -1.34
CA GLY A 114 0.50 9.45 -0.97
C GLY A 114 1.13 10.09 -2.20
N CYS A 115 1.64 11.31 -2.07
CA CYS A 115 2.20 12.05 -3.21
C CYS A 115 3.70 12.33 -3.06
N LEU A 116 4.28 12.85 -4.14
CA LEU A 116 5.71 13.19 -4.20
C LEU A 116 6.11 14.38 -3.32
N ASP A 117 5.15 15.20 -2.88
CA ASP A 117 5.38 16.33 -1.96
C ASP A 117 5.12 15.94 -0.48
N GLY A 118 5.02 14.64 -0.19
CA GLY A 118 4.91 14.14 1.18
C GLY A 118 3.54 14.25 1.83
N GLU A 119 2.51 14.60 1.06
CA GLU A 119 1.13 14.53 1.54
C GLU A 119 0.60 13.10 1.50
N VAL A 120 0.05 12.65 2.61
CA VAL A 120 -0.78 11.43 2.71
C VAL A 120 -2.22 11.85 2.94
N ARG A 121 -3.15 11.23 2.23
CA ARG A 121 -4.59 11.46 2.39
C ARG A 121 -5.33 10.16 2.59
N ILE A 122 -6.30 10.19 3.51
CA ILE A 122 -7.39 9.22 3.61
C ILE A 122 -8.61 9.82 2.92
N TRP A 123 -9.27 9.03 2.09
CA TRP A 123 -10.48 9.40 1.38
C TRP A 123 -11.60 8.45 1.74
N ASP A 124 -12.77 8.99 2.06
CA ASP A 124 -14.01 8.24 2.09
C ASP A 124 -14.87 8.67 0.91
N LEU A 125 -15.19 7.71 0.04
CA LEU A 125 -16.03 7.94 -1.14
C LEU A 125 -17.48 8.32 -0.77
N HIS A 126 -17.90 8.07 0.47
CA HIS A 126 -19.19 8.52 1.01
C HIS A 126 -19.12 9.94 1.58
N GLY A 127 -17.92 10.55 1.65
CA GLY A 127 -17.71 11.93 2.01
C GLY A 127 -16.59 12.15 3.03
N GLY A 128 -15.83 13.22 2.83
CA GLY A 128 -14.76 13.64 3.73
C GLY A 128 -13.38 13.09 3.35
N SER A 129 -12.36 13.72 3.92
CA SER A 129 -10.97 13.29 3.82
C SER A 129 -10.18 13.79 5.01
N GLU A 130 -9.12 13.07 5.35
CA GLU A 130 -8.13 13.48 6.35
C GLU A 130 -6.76 13.50 5.69
N SER A 131 -5.90 14.41 6.11
CA SER A 131 -4.57 14.57 5.51
C SER A 131 -3.49 14.78 6.55
N TRP A 132 -2.34 14.19 6.30
CA TRP A 132 -1.11 14.43 7.04
C TRP A 132 0.04 14.74 6.07
N TYR A 133 0.99 15.57 6.49
CA TYR A 133 2.18 15.92 5.70
C TYR A 133 3.43 15.43 6.42
N THR A 134 4.31 14.77 5.70
CA THR A 134 5.63 14.41 6.21
C THR A 134 6.44 15.67 6.53
N GLU A 135 7.33 15.54 7.51
CA GLU A 135 8.33 16.56 7.76
C GLU A 135 9.19 16.73 6.48
N ASN A 136 9.49 17.98 6.12
CA ASN A 136 10.30 18.34 4.96
C ASN A 136 9.77 17.87 3.58
N ASN A 137 8.47 17.56 3.45
CA ASN A 137 7.84 17.14 2.18
C ASN A 137 8.50 15.89 1.55
N MET A 138 8.93 14.94 2.38
CA MET A 138 9.51 13.68 1.91
C MET A 138 8.49 12.86 1.12
N ALA A 139 8.86 12.46 -0.11
CA ALA A 139 7.98 11.71 -1.01
C ALA A 139 7.47 10.40 -0.38
N ILE A 140 6.19 10.11 -0.60
CA ILE A 140 5.58 8.86 -0.13
C ILE A 140 5.87 7.74 -1.12
N ALA A 141 6.61 6.72 -0.68
CA ALA A 141 7.02 5.60 -1.51
C ALA A 141 5.96 4.50 -1.55
N SER A 142 5.30 4.21 -0.43
CA SER A 142 4.34 3.11 -0.31
C SER A 142 3.39 3.30 0.87
N LEU A 143 2.22 2.68 0.78
CA LEU A 143 1.13 2.76 1.75
C LEU A 143 0.52 1.39 1.99
N ALA A 144 0.20 1.05 3.23
CA ALA A 144 -0.50 -0.17 3.58
C ALA A 144 -1.48 0.03 4.74
N PHE A 145 -2.76 -0.21 4.50
CA PHE A 145 -3.74 -0.34 5.58
C PHE A 145 -3.51 -1.63 6.35
N HIS A 146 -3.64 -1.56 7.66
CA HIS A 146 -3.84 -2.74 8.48
C HIS A 146 -5.22 -3.35 8.18
N PRO A 147 -5.38 -4.68 8.13
CA PRO A 147 -6.64 -5.30 7.70
C PRO A 147 -7.83 -5.13 8.67
N THR A 148 -7.54 -4.97 9.96
CA THR A 148 -8.56 -5.01 11.04
C THR A 148 -8.57 -3.82 11.99
N VAL A 149 -7.56 -2.95 11.95
CA VAL A 149 -7.47 -1.80 12.88
C VAL A 149 -7.30 -0.52 12.09
N GLN A 150 -7.70 0.60 12.68
CA GLN A 150 -7.55 1.93 12.10
C GLN A 150 -6.07 2.35 12.10
N LEU A 151 -5.34 1.84 11.12
CA LEU A 151 -3.92 2.06 10.97
C LEU A 151 -3.54 2.07 9.50
N LEU A 152 -2.88 3.16 9.09
CA LEU A 152 -2.16 3.25 7.83
C LEU A 152 -0.65 3.27 8.15
N VAL A 153 0.08 2.37 7.51
CA VAL A 153 1.55 2.41 7.48
C VAL A 153 1.99 3.18 6.24
N VAL A 154 2.86 4.17 6.44
CA VAL A 154 3.37 5.06 5.39
C VAL A 154 4.88 4.89 5.30
N ALA A 155 5.37 4.48 4.13
CA ALA A 155 6.80 4.44 3.85
C ALA A 155 7.23 5.74 3.14
N THR A 156 8.27 6.38 3.68
CA THR A 156 8.96 7.52 3.06
C THR A 156 10.35 7.07 2.60
N ALA A 157 11.42 7.83 2.87
CA ALA A 157 12.79 7.44 2.52
C ALA A 157 13.25 6.22 3.33
N ASN A 158 13.90 6.45 4.47
CA ASN A 158 14.33 5.41 5.40
C ASN A 158 13.34 5.23 6.57
N GLU A 159 12.18 5.89 6.53
CA GLU A 159 11.22 5.91 7.64
C GLU A 159 9.91 5.21 7.28
N ILE A 160 9.31 4.62 8.31
CA ILE A 160 7.97 4.03 8.28
C ILE A 160 7.16 4.67 9.40
N HIS A 161 6.10 5.38 9.03
CA HIS A 161 5.20 6.07 9.95
C HIS A 161 3.92 5.25 10.17
N PHE A 162 3.46 5.21 11.41
CA PHE A 162 2.22 4.55 11.83
C PHE A 162 1.17 5.61 12.13
N TRP A 163 0.16 5.70 11.28
CA TRP A 163 -0.86 6.73 11.36
C TRP A 163 -2.25 6.16 11.60
N ASP A 164 -2.78 6.53 12.76
CA ASP A 164 -4.21 6.48 13.06
C ASP A 164 -4.78 7.85 12.66
N TRP A 165 -5.58 7.88 11.59
CA TRP A 165 -6.10 9.12 11.01
C TRP A 165 -7.23 9.76 11.83
N SER A 166 -7.56 9.25 13.02
CA SER A 166 -8.27 10.04 14.04
C SER A 166 -7.37 11.12 14.66
N ARG A 167 -6.06 11.04 14.43
CA ARG A 167 -5.02 11.97 14.91
C ARG A 167 -4.49 12.83 13.76
N PRO A 168 -4.06 14.06 14.05
CA PRO A 168 -3.51 14.96 13.03
C PRO A 168 -2.15 14.48 12.46
N GLU A 169 -1.44 13.60 13.17
CA GLU A 169 -0.11 13.12 12.80
C GLU A 169 0.11 11.66 13.23
N PRO A 170 1.10 10.95 12.64
CA PRO A 170 1.49 9.61 13.05
C PRO A 170 1.87 9.54 14.52
N PHE A 171 1.50 8.45 15.18
CA PHE A 171 1.79 8.25 16.60
C PHE A 171 3.11 7.50 16.85
N ALA A 172 3.68 6.87 15.80
CA ALA A 172 4.96 6.20 15.88
C ALA A 172 5.69 6.26 14.54
N VAL A 173 7.03 6.24 14.62
CA VAL A 173 7.94 6.17 13.48
C VAL A 173 9.03 5.16 13.80
N VAL A 174 9.34 4.31 12.83
CA VAL A 174 10.55 3.48 12.84
C VAL A 174 11.40 3.86 11.64
N LYS A 175 12.72 3.74 11.80
CA LYS A 175 13.68 4.02 10.75
C LYS A 175 14.54 2.80 10.49
N THR A 176 15.02 2.66 9.28
CA THR A 176 16.06 1.67 8.97
C THR A 176 17.38 2.07 9.64
N ALA A 177 18.37 1.17 9.62
CA ALA A 177 19.64 1.40 10.32
C ALA A 177 20.49 2.50 9.65
N ASN A 178 20.25 2.78 8.37
CA ASN A 178 21.00 3.75 7.59
C ASN A 178 20.07 4.71 6.83
N GLU A 179 20.33 6.01 6.92
CA GLU A 179 19.55 7.06 6.24
C GLU A 179 19.56 6.98 4.70
N MET A 180 20.57 6.29 4.14
CA MET A 180 20.70 6.07 2.71
C MET A 180 19.87 4.90 2.19
N GLU A 181 19.38 4.03 3.08
CA GLU A 181 18.45 2.96 2.72
C GLU A 181 17.10 3.55 2.35
N ARG A 182 16.38 2.88 1.43
CA ARG A 182 15.07 3.33 0.99
C ARG A 182 14.05 2.24 1.12
N VAL A 183 13.04 2.45 1.96
CA VAL A 183 11.86 1.60 2.04
C VAL A 183 11.01 1.84 0.80
N ARG A 184 10.90 0.83 -0.06
CA ARG A 184 10.15 0.92 -1.34
C ARG A 184 8.77 0.31 -1.27
N LEU A 185 8.55 -0.60 -0.32
CA LEU A 185 7.29 -1.30 -0.16
C LEU A 185 7.01 -1.51 1.32
N VAL A 186 5.77 -1.26 1.72
CA VAL A 186 5.18 -1.75 2.96
C VAL A 186 3.92 -2.54 2.63
N ARG A 187 3.70 -3.67 3.32
CA ARG A 187 2.49 -4.46 3.18
C ARG A 187 2.24 -5.30 4.43
N PHE A 188 1.04 -5.28 4.97
CA PHE A 188 0.65 -6.24 5.99
C PHE A 188 0.39 -7.63 5.39
N ASP A 189 0.69 -8.66 6.16
CA ASP A 189 0.12 -9.98 5.90
C ASP A 189 -1.42 -9.96 6.03
N PRO A 190 -2.13 -10.99 5.55
CA PRO A 190 -3.60 -10.99 5.58
C PRO A 190 -4.22 -10.89 6.97
N LEU A 191 -3.48 -11.24 8.03
CA LEU A 191 -3.95 -11.19 9.42
C LEU A 191 -3.58 -9.87 10.12
N GLY A 192 -2.71 -9.06 9.52
CA GLY A 192 -2.17 -7.84 10.11
C GLY A 192 -1.05 -8.06 11.12
N GLN A 193 -0.60 -9.30 11.31
CA GLN A 193 0.37 -9.64 12.36
C GLN A 193 1.80 -9.23 12.01
N ASN A 194 2.16 -9.34 10.73
CA ASN A 194 3.48 -9.01 10.23
C ASN A 194 3.42 -7.90 9.19
N LEU A 195 4.40 -6.99 9.26
CA LEU A 195 4.66 -5.98 8.25
C LEU A 195 5.83 -6.44 7.38
N LEU A 196 5.57 -6.65 6.09
CA LEU A 196 6.60 -6.92 5.09
C LEU A 196 7.13 -5.60 4.54
N THR A 197 8.45 -5.44 4.55
CA THR A 197 9.15 -4.27 4.03
C THR A 197 10.15 -4.66 2.95
N ALA A 198 10.15 -3.97 1.81
CA ALA A 198 11.23 -4.08 0.82
C ALA A 198 12.13 -2.86 0.92
N ILE A 199 13.40 -3.07 1.26
CA ILE A 199 14.40 -2.02 1.48
C ILE A 199 15.47 -2.13 0.41
N VAL A 200 15.78 -1.01 -0.24
CA VAL A 200 16.88 -0.90 -1.18
C VAL A 200 18.08 -0.29 -0.45
N ASN A 201 19.17 -1.03 -0.42
CA ASN A 201 20.43 -0.55 0.13
C ASN A 201 21.14 0.29 -0.93
N PRO A 202 21.84 1.38 -0.55
CA PRO A 202 22.75 2.04 -1.47
C PRO A 202 23.77 1.00 -1.95
N SER A 203 23.99 0.93 -3.26
CA SER A 203 25.10 0.16 -3.81
C SER A 203 26.39 0.67 -3.15
N ASN A 204 27.15 -0.21 -2.50
CA ASN A 204 28.51 0.11 -2.08
C ASN A 204 29.26 0.55 -3.34
N GLN A 205 29.44 1.85 -3.53
CA GLN A 205 30.57 2.33 -4.30
C GLN A 205 31.79 2.01 -3.42
N GLN A 206 32.28 0.77 -3.53
CA GLN A 206 33.68 0.49 -3.23
C GLN A 206 34.47 1.27 -4.28
N GLY A 207 34.74 2.54 -3.98
CA GLY A 207 35.88 3.22 -4.54
C GLY A 207 37.10 2.41 -4.10
N SER A 208 37.88 1.98 -5.08
CA SER A 208 39.27 1.64 -4.88
C SER A 208 39.95 2.80 -4.15
N ASP A 209 40.27 2.63 -2.87
CA ASP A 209 41.51 3.13 -2.27
C ASP A 209 41.78 2.35 -0.98
N SER A 210 43.07 2.18 -0.75
CA SER A 210 43.79 1.31 0.20
C SER A 210 43.37 1.42 1.69
N PRO A 211 43.76 0.43 2.53
CA PRO A 211 43.39 0.39 3.93
C PRO A 211 44.21 1.41 4.74
N GLU A 212 43.53 2.27 5.50
CA GLU A 212 44.13 3.04 6.58
C GLU A 212 43.45 2.70 7.92
N GLU A 213 44.28 2.78 8.95
CA GLU A 213 44.30 2.01 10.18
C GLU A 213 43.21 2.34 11.22
N ASP A 214 43.05 1.38 12.13
CA ASP A 214 42.21 1.42 13.34
C ASP A 214 42.37 2.68 14.19
N THR A 215 41.26 3.18 14.74
CA THR A 215 41.28 3.74 16.12
C THR A 215 39.90 3.68 16.77
N GLU A 216 39.90 3.16 18.01
CA GLU A 216 38.77 2.88 18.89
C GLU A 216 37.92 4.11 19.27
N ILE A 217 36.58 3.96 19.31
CA ILE A 217 35.70 4.76 20.20
C ILE A 217 34.55 3.88 20.76
N SER A 218 34.33 4.02 22.07
CA SER A 218 33.43 3.28 22.99
C SER A 218 31.91 3.33 22.68
N PRO A 219 31.09 2.43 23.28
CA PRO A 219 29.65 2.45 23.09
C PRO A 219 28.97 3.43 24.06
N ASP A 220 28.22 4.40 23.53
CA ASP A 220 27.26 5.18 24.33
C ASP A 220 25.84 4.94 23.77
N VAL A 221 25.10 4.06 24.45
CA VAL A 221 23.68 3.79 24.17
C VAL A 221 22.86 4.81 24.95
N SER A 222 22.51 5.93 24.31
CA SER A 222 21.58 6.90 24.88
C SER A 222 20.13 6.59 24.47
N ILE A 223 19.44 5.82 25.31
CA ILE A 223 17.97 5.73 25.27
C ILE A 223 17.41 7.05 25.79
N ARG A 224 17.04 7.97 24.88
CA ARG A 224 16.28 9.16 25.25
C ARG A 224 14.79 8.86 25.25
N GLN A 225 14.29 8.45 26.42
CA GLN A 225 12.87 8.48 26.73
C GLN A 225 12.43 9.94 26.90
N ARG A 226 11.83 10.55 25.88
CA ARG A 226 11.22 11.88 26.03
C ARG A 226 9.84 11.75 26.65
N LEU A 227 9.69 12.38 27.81
CA LEU A 227 8.43 12.55 28.53
C LEU A 227 7.45 13.36 27.67
N MET A 228 6.26 12.80 27.46
CA MET A 228 5.12 13.46 26.81
C MET A 228 4.69 14.69 27.63
N LEU A 229 4.86 15.88 27.06
CA LEU A 229 4.14 17.06 27.52
C LEU A 229 2.70 16.96 27.04
N HIS A 230 1.75 17.03 27.98
CA HIS A 230 0.32 17.08 27.71
C HIS A 230 -0.01 18.28 26.81
N ALA A 231 -0.15 18.04 25.51
CA ALA A 231 -0.81 18.98 24.61
C ALA A 231 -2.33 18.81 24.79
N GLN A 232 -3.02 19.94 24.97
CA GLN A 232 -4.47 19.97 25.12
C GLN A 232 -5.15 19.31 23.92
N LEU A 233 -5.96 18.29 24.19
CA LEU A 233 -6.88 17.65 23.25
C LEU A 233 -7.89 18.70 22.75
N ILE A 234 -7.60 19.32 21.61
CA ILE A 234 -8.64 19.96 20.81
C ILE A 234 -9.41 18.81 20.14
N ARG A 235 -10.58 18.46 20.70
CA ARG A 235 -11.52 17.54 20.06
C ARG A 235 -11.95 18.14 18.73
N ARG A 236 -11.29 17.73 17.64
CA ARG A 236 -11.88 17.80 16.31
C ARG A 236 -12.85 16.64 16.17
N ALA A 237 -14.08 16.91 15.75
CA ALA A 237 -15.02 15.85 15.43
C ALA A 237 -14.46 15.10 14.22
N PRO A 238 -14.18 13.78 14.32
CA PRO A 238 -13.67 13.03 13.18
C PRO A 238 -14.80 12.92 12.16
N MET A 239 -14.58 13.44 10.95
CA MET A 239 -15.55 13.43 9.85
C MET A 239 -15.77 12.01 9.29
N LEU A 240 -14.92 11.05 9.66
CA LEU A 240 -14.97 9.64 9.27
C LEU A 240 -15.67 8.78 10.36
N HIS A 241 -16.85 9.21 10.82
CA HIS A 241 -17.56 8.58 11.95
C HIS A 241 -18.24 7.24 11.62
N ASN A 242 -18.16 6.75 10.37
CA ASN A 242 -19.00 5.63 9.93
C ASN A 242 -18.44 4.23 10.20
N TYR A 243 -17.25 4.07 10.78
CA TYR A 243 -16.61 2.75 10.91
C TYR A 243 -16.20 2.33 12.34
N LEU A 244 -16.58 3.07 13.38
CA LEU A 244 -16.30 2.70 14.77
C LEU A 244 -17.28 1.65 15.36
N HIS A 245 -18.20 1.09 14.56
CA HIS A 245 -19.27 0.20 15.05
C HIS A 245 -19.54 -1.06 14.21
N MET A 246 -18.56 -1.58 13.46
CA MET A 246 -18.65 -2.92 12.85
C MET A 246 -17.47 -3.79 13.29
#